data_AF-A0A1C5FMB5-F1
#
_entry.id   AF-A0A1C5FMB5-F1
#
_cell.length_a   1.000
_cell.length_b   1.000
_cell.length_c   1.000
_cell.angle_alpha   90.00
_cell.angle_beta   90.00
_cell.angle_gamma   90.00
#
_symmetry.space_group_name_H-M   'P 1'
#
loop_
_entity.id
_entity.type
_entity.pdbx_description
1 polymer ?
#
loop_
_entity_poly.entity_id
_entity_poly.type
_entity_poly.pdbx_seq_one_letter_code
_entity_poly.pdbx_strand_id
1 'polypeptide(L)' 'RPAARWLAAGVAGGLVFSALTDTCGMAKVLAKLPHNRPRAADLDATLAALSG' A
#
# COMPACT_ATOMS: atom_id res chain seq x y z
N ARG A 1 -23.06 24.34 -1.22
CA ARG A 1 -21.91 25.02 -1.86
C ARG A 1 -21.23 24.04 -2.83
N PRO A 2 -21.34 24.20 -4.16
CA PRO A 2 -20.85 23.23 -5.15
C PRO A 2 -19.34 22.95 -5.04
N ALA A 3 -18.53 23.97 -4.74
CA ALA A 3 -17.09 23.81 -4.49
C ALA A 3 -16.77 22.87 -3.32
N ALA A 4 -17.56 22.92 -2.24
CA ALA A 4 -17.37 22.02 -1.09
C ALA A 4 -17.67 20.55 -1.44
N ARG A 5 -18.62 20.32 -2.35
CA ARG A 5 -18.94 18.96 -2.85
C ARG A 5 -17.82 18.40 -3.71
N TRP A 6 -17.20 19.22 -4.55
CA TRP A 6 -16.02 18.83 -5.33
C TRP A 6 -14.81 18.55 -4.45
N LEU A 7 -14.58 19.35 -3.41
CA LEU A 7 -13.52 19.08 -2.42
C LEU A 7 -13.74 17.75 -1.70
N ALA A 8 -14.96 17.50 -1.23
CA ALA A 8 -15.29 16.24 -0.56
C ALA A 8 -15.11 15.03 -1.51
N ALA A 9 -15.51 15.16 -2.78
CA ALA A 9 -15.32 14.12 -3.79
C ALA A 9 -13.83 13.85 -4.06
N GLY A 10 -13.00 14.90 -4.12
CA GLY A 10 -11.55 14.76 -4.27
C GLY A 10 -10.89 14.03 -3.09
N VAL A 11 -11.27 14.37 -1.86
CA VAL A 11 -10.75 13.71 -0.65
C VAL A 11 -11.16 12.24 -0.60
N ALA A 12 -12.45 11.94 -0.78
CA ALA A 12 -12.95 10.57 -0.76
C ALA A 12 -12.31 9.71 -1.87
N GLY A 13 -12.18 10.26 -3.09
CA GLY A 13 -11.51 9.59 -4.20
C GLY A 13 -10.03 9.30 -3.89
N GLY A 14 -9.32 10.25 -3.29
CA GLY A 14 -7.92 10.07 -2.89
C GLY A 14 -7.74 8.98 -1.83
N LEU A 15 -8.65 8.88 -0.86
CA LEU A 15 -8.63 7.84 0.17
C LEU A 15 -8.89 6.45 -0.42
N VAL A 16 -9.90 6.31 -1.29
CA VAL A 16 -10.22 5.04 -1.97
C VAL A 16 -9.07 4.60 -2.88
N PHE A 17 -8.50 5.51 -3.66
CA PHE A 17 -7.34 5.22 -4.50
C PHE A 17 -6.13 4.75 -3.67
N SER A 18 -5.87 5.39 -2.53
CA SER A 18 -4.76 5.02 -1.64
C SER A 18 -4.94 3.64 -1.02
N ALA A 19 -6.17 3.28 -0.67
CA ALA A 19 -6.50 1.95 -0.16
C ALA A 19 -6.38 0.88 -1.25
N LEU A 20 -6.84 1.16 -2.48
CA LEU A 20 -6.81 0.20 -3.58
C LEU A 20 -5.42 -0.08 -4.13
N THR A 21 -4.53 0.90 -4.08
CA THR A 21 -3.18 0.77 -4.64
C THR A 21 -2.14 0.38 -3.60
N ASP A 22 -2.57 0.17 -2.35
CA ASP A 22 -1.69 0.07 -1.18
C ASP A 22 -0.62 1.19 -1.13
N THR A 23 -0.89 2.33 -1.80
CA THR A 23 -0.14 3.56 -1.59
C THR A 23 -0.63 4.24 -0.33
N CYS A 24 -0.75 3.48 0.77
CA CYS A 24 -0.44 4.05 2.06
C CYS A 24 1.01 4.49 1.92
N GLY A 25 1.28 5.77 1.65
CA GLY A 25 2.65 6.25 1.37
C GLY A 25 3.67 5.73 2.39
N MET A 26 3.20 5.44 3.60
CA MET A 26 3.94 4.74 4.65
C MET A 26 4.46 3.35 4.25
N ALA A 27 3.66 2.47 3.62
CA ALA A 27 4.13 1.17 3.14
C ALA A 27 5.30 1.32 2.15
N LYS A 28 5.23 2.32 1.26
CA LYS A 28 6.30 2.63 0.30
C LYS A 28 7.55 3.22 0.97
N VAL A 29 7.37 4.05 2.01
CA VAL A 29 8.46 4.58 2.85
C VAL A 29 9.13 3.47 3.65
N LEU A 30 8.33 2.61 4.29
CA LEU A 30 8.79 1.45 5.03
C LEU A 30 9.57 0.51 4.11
N ALA A 31 9.03 0.15 2.93
CA ALA A 31 9.72 -0.70 1.94
C ALA A 31 11.08 -0.14 1.45
N LYS A 32 11.32 1.17 1.57
CA LYS A 32 12.62 1.78 1.27
C LYS A 32 13.63 1.71 2.42
N LEU A 33 13.21 1.38 3.65
CA LEU A 33 14.13 1.18 4.76
C LEU A 33 15.04 -0.04 4.48
N PRO A 34 16.34 0.02 4.84
CA PRO A 34 17.31 -1.04 4.53
C PRO A 34 16.87 -2.43 4.99
N HIS A 35 16.15 -2.51 6.10
CA HIS A 35 15.66 -3.75 6.70
C HIS A 35 14.37 -4.29 6.05
N ASN A 36 13.59 -3.42 5.40
CA ASN A 36 12.27 -3.75 4.85
C ASN A 36 12.31 -3.92 3.32
N ARG A 37 13.50 -3.79 2.70
CA ARG A 37 13.64 -4.09 1.28
C ARG A 37 13.33 -5.56 1.07
N PRO A 38 12.54 -5.92 0.05
CA PRO A 38 12.37 -7.30 -0.32
C PRO A 38 13.75 -7.84 -0.71
N ARG A 39 14.34 -8.64 0.19
CA ARG A 39 15.42 -9.54 -0.18
C ARG A 39 14.81 -10.51 -1.18
N ALA A 40 15.57 -10.99 -2.17
CA ALA A 40 15.15 -12.12 -2.98
C ALA A 40 15.12 -13.39 -2.10
N ALA A 41 14.21 -13.40 -1.13
CA ALA A 41 13.80 -14.59 -0.42
C ALA A 41 12.78 -15.25 -1.32
N ASP A 42 12.99 -16.53 -1.58
CA ASP A 42 12.06 -17.31 -2.37
C ASP A 42 10.74 -17.45 -1.60
N LEU A 43 9.77 -16.63 -2.00
CA LEU A 43 8.45 -16.57 -1.41
C LEU A 43 7.75 -17.92 -1.55
N ASP A 44 7.98 -18.64 -2.66
CA ASP A 44 7.39 -19.95 -2.92
C ASP A 44 7.96 -21.00 -1.96
N ALA A 45 9.29 -21.04 -1.78
CA ALA A 45 9.90 -21.93 -0.77
C ALA A 45 9.44 -21.61 0.65
N THR A 46 9.23 -20.34 0.99
CA THR A 46 8.76 -19.93 2.32
C THR A 46 7.30 -20.33 2.55
N LEU A 47 6.44 -20.13 1.56
CA LEU A 47 5.04 -20.54 1.61
C LEU A 47 4.93 -22.06 1.70
N ALA A 48 5.70 -22.80 0.90
CA ALA A 48 5.74 -24.26 0.94
C ALA A 48 6.17 -24.80 2.32
N ALA A 49 7.12 -24.13 2.98
CA ALA A 49 7.55 -24.51 4.33
C ALA A 49 6.51 -24.23 5.41
N LEU A 50 5.66 -23.20 5.23
CA LEU A 50 4.61 -22.81 6.19
C LEU A 50 3.28 -23.51 5.97
N SER A 51 3.03 -24.06 4.77
CA SER A 51 1.82 -24.82 4.44
C SER A 51 1.84 -26.28 4.90
N GLY A 52 2.86 -26.68 5.69
CA GLY A 52 3.02 -28.02 6.27
C GLY A 52 2.29 -28.21 7.58
#